data_AF-A0A935NZV4-F1
#
_entry.id   AF-A0A935NZV4-F1
#
_cell.length_a   1.000
_cell.length_b   1.000
_cell.length_c   1.000
_cell.angle_alpha   90.00
_cell.angle_beta   90.00
_cell.angle_gamma   90.00
#
_symmetry.space_group_name_H-M   'P 1'
#
loop_
_entity.id
_entity.type
_entity.pdbx_description
1 polymer ?
#
loop_
_entity_poly.entity_id
_entity_poly.type
_entity_poly.pdbx_seq_one_letter_code
_entity_poly.pdbx_strand_id
1 'polypeptide(L)'
;MPTIDHPNLFIDPDFDVAAAGEGVPKKKDLDRLEVKLSIKLPEDYRWFQLQYGAAAMFARDNIWPDGELGDVGPSWTFNKGFLIIGLGEGAPEYLDIRAVTKEFHKEWHEALPGTLVPFFRYVNDADFFCFDKKGRIVSWSHEVPHLAKPVGLSFDEFLWREIRALVARKNAIKTAGSRYKRAWRDKAVYPLHRAEPPTPKELRARWTAGLVKKVMPLLKKKGRADRKALRELVGTVEGTDLIDCRGFQPSANLFECRFEDIDFSHADFSKHRMRASKASGCRFHQTKFRATVGADCANCEFDGADLRSVADNSSKYIDCRFADVNLGGAELLSCKFENCTFSKVNFKRAELSLCTFTGCTFQECDFVHTRVGKCRFINPTQNLRWTDADTKKEATHVVSAKADWFAITGAKFVSISVKTK
;
A
#
# COMPACT_ATOMS: atom_id res chain seq x y z
N MET A 1 12.35 -21.50 12.74
CA MET A 1 12.16 -20.84 11.44
C MET A 1 12.64 -19.39 11.55
N PRO A 2 13.32 -18.83 10.55
CA PRO A 2 13.74 -17.43 10.59
C PRO A 2 12.53 -16.49 10.55
N THR A 3 12.59 -15.42 11.35
CA THR A 3 11.56 -14.38 11.44
C THR A 3 11.61 -13.47 10.22
N ILE A 4 10.43 -13.12 9.69
CA ILE A 4 10.30 -12.13 8.60
C ILE A 4 10.49 -10.73 9.19
N ASP A 5 11.64 -10.12 8.93
CA ASP A 5 11.93 -8.73 9.27
C ASP A 5 11.75 -7.87 8.01
N HIS A 6 10.60 -7.21 7.89
CA HIS A 6 10.29 -6.30 6.77
C HIS A 6 10.25 -4.87 7.33
N PRO A 7 11.00 -3.91 6.77
CA PRO A 7 11.23 -2.59 7.38
C PRO A 7 9.98 -1.72 7.59
N ASN A 8 8.83 -2.10 7.01
CA ASN A 8 7.52 -1.46 7.19
C ASN A 8 6.44 -2.37 7.80
N LEU A 9 6.81 -3.56 8.28
CA LEU A 9 5.87 -4.57 8.77
C LEU A 9 5.94 -4.63 10.30
N PHE A 10 5.12 -3.82 10.97
CA PHE A 10 4.80 -4.11 12.36
C PHE A 10 3.89 -5.34 12.37
N ILE A 11 4.48 -6.52 12.57
CA ILE A 11 3.73 -7.74 12.84
C ILE A 11 3.25 -7.64 14.28
N ASP A 12 1.94 -7.73 14.49
CA ASP A 12 1.34 -7.79 15.81
C ASP A 12 2.02 -8.89 16.65
N PRO A 13 2.54 -8.57 17.85
CA PRO A 13 3.36 -9.50 18.64
C PRO A 13 2.61 -10.73 19.16
N ASP A 14 1.28 -10.75 19.01
CA ASP A 14 0.44 -11.91 19.28
C ASP A 14 0.55 -12.99 18.17
N PHE A 15 1.30 -12.75 17.10
CA PHE A 15 1.51 -13.68 15.98
C PHE A 15 2.97 -14.10 15.83
N ASP A 16 3.14 -15.36 15.42
CA ASP A 16 4.40 -15.88 14.90
C ASP A 16 4.33 -15.91 13.37
N VAL A 17 5.36 -15.33 12.73
CA VAL A 17 5.51 -15.30 11.28
C VAL A 17 6.83 -15.95 10.93
N ALA A 18 6.78 -16.89 10.00
CA ALA A 18 7.91 -17.70 9.63
C ALA A 18 8.02 -17.86 8.11
N ALA A 19 9.22 -17.66 7.60
CA ALA A 19 9.59 -18.19 6.28
C ALA A 19 9.75 -19.71 6.38
N ALA A 20 9.29 -20.42 5.35
CA ALA A 20 9.34 -21.85 5.26
C ALA A 20 10.54 -22.32 4.41
N GLY A 21 11.30 -23.27 4.94
CA GLY A 21 12.52 -23.78 4.32
C GLY A 21 13.80 -23.14 4.87
N GLU A 22 14.93 -23.52 4.27
CA GLU A 22 16.29 -23.12 4.64
C GLU A 22 16.81 -21.91 3.86
N GLY A 23 16.04 -21.40 2.88
CA GLY A 23 16.44 -20.25 2.07
C GLY A 23 15.35 -19.77 1.12
N VAL A 24 15.57 -18.55 0.59
CA VAL A 24 14.66 -17.89 -0.34
C VAL A 24 15.00 -18.20 -1.80
N PRO A 25 13.99 -18.32 -2.68
CA PRO A 25 14.20 -18.60 -4.10
C PRO A 25 14.96 -17.48 -4.80
N LYS A 26 15.72 -17.83 -5.83
CA LYS A 26 16.38 -16.87 -6.73
C LYS A 26 15.46 -16.55 -7.91
N LYS A 27 15.74 -15.44 -8.61
CA LYS A 27 14.96 -15.01 -9.77
C LYS A 27 14.77 -16.14 -10.82
N LYS A 28 15.83 -16.89 -11.10
CA LYS A 28 15.81 -18.04 -12.01
C LYS A 28 14.87 -19.17 -11.58
N ASP A 29 14.61 -19.32 -10.28
CA ASP A 29 13.72 -20.34 -9.74
C ASP A 29 12.27 -19.98 -10.03
N LEU A 30 11.92 -18.70 -9.86
CA LEU A 30 10.62 -18.15 -10.21
C LEU A 30 10.39 -18.18 -11.72
N ASP A 31 11.40 -17.83 -12.52
CA ASP A 31 11.29 -17.90 -13.99
C ASP A 31 11.00 -19.34 -14.46
N ARG A 32 11.65 -20.35 -13.85
CA ARG A 32 11.37 -21.76 -14.14
C ARG A 32 9.98 -22.19 -13.65
N LEU A 33 9.53 -21.66 -12.52
CA LEU A 33 8.20 -21.95 -11.99
C LEU A 33 7.10 -21.43 -12.94
N GLU A 34 7.24 -20.21 -13.44
CA GLU A 34 6.31 -19.61 -14.42
C GLU A 34 6.19 -20.45 -15.69
N VAL A 35 7.33 -20.93 -16.22
CA VAL A 35 7.33 -21.84 -17.37
C VAL A 35 6.61 -23.15 -17.04
N LYS A 36 6.92 -23.76 -15.88
CA LYS A 36 6.31 -25.03 -15.47
C LYS A 36 4.81 -24.92 -15.25
N LEU A 37 4.35 -23.81 -14.66
CA LEU A 37 2.94 -23.57 -14.34
C LEU A 37 2.17 -22.87 -15.49
N SER A 38 2.86 -22.49 -16.57
CA SER A 38 2.28 -21.76 -17.70
C SER A 38 1.51 -20.50 -17.27
N ILE A 39 2.11 -19.73 -16.36
CA ILE A 39 1.54 -18.50 -15.78
C ILE A 39 2.61 -17.42 -15.67
N LYS A 40 2.22 -16.15 -15.78
CA LYS A 40 3.05 -15.04 -15.32
C LYS A 40 2.63 -14.68 -13.88
N LEU A 41 3.55 -14.81 -12.94
CA LEU A 41 3.28 -14.48 -11.53
C LEU A 41 3.21 -12.95 -11.35
N PRO A 42 2.36 -12.44 -10.45
CA PRO A 42 2.33 -11.02 -10.11
C PRO A 42 3.68 -10.50 -9.62
N GLU A 43 4.04 -9.27 -9.99
CA GLU A 43 5.36 -8.70 -9.69
C GLU A 43 5.58 -8.52 -8.18
N ASP A 44 4.53 -8.12 -7.45
CA ASP A 44 4.51 -7.99 -6.00
C ASP A 44 4.63 -9.37 -5.30
N TYR A 45 3.95 -10.39 -5.79
CA TYR A 45 4.15 -11.77 -5.31
C TYR A 45 5.57 -12.28 -5.58
N ARG A 46 6.13 -12.01 -6.77
CA ARG A 46 7.52 -12.39 -7.09
C ARG A 46 8.50 -11.71 -6.16
N TRP A 47 8.29 -10.43 -5.89
CA TRP A 47 9.11 -9.67 -4.95
C TRP A 47 9.05 -10.31 -3.56
N PHE A 48 7.85 -10.62 -3.07
CA PHE A 48 7.66 -11.32 -1.78
C PHE A 48 8.43 -12.64 -1.74
N GLN A 49 8.31 -13.48 -2.77
CA GLN A 49 9.01 -14.76 -2.84
C GLN A 49 10.54 -14.59 -2.80
N LEU A 50 11.10 -13.58 -3.48
CA LEU A 50 12.54 -13.32 -3.45
C LEU A 50 13.05 -12.85 -2.08
N GLN A 51 12.18 -12.26 -1.25
CA GLN A 51 12.53 -11.80 0.09
C GLN A 51 12.29 -12.85 1.18
N TYR A 52 11.22 -13.64 1.04
CA TYR A 52 10.70 -14.48 2.14
C TYR A 52 10.40 -15.92 1.74
N GLY A 53 10.30 -16.22 0.44
CA GLY A 53 9.88 -17.52 -0.04
C GLY A 53 8.43 -17.88 0.34
N ALA A 54 8.16 -19.16 0.54
CA ALA A 54 6.95 -19.62 1.20
C ALA A 54 6.93 -19.15 2.65
N ALA A 55 5.76 -18.80 3.19
CA ALA A 55 5.66 -18.27 4.54
C ALA A 55 4.35 -18.70 5.21
N ALA A 56 4.32 -18.59 6.53
CA ALA A 56 3.12 -18.83 7.31
C ALA A 56 3.02 -17.84 8.48
N MET A 57 1.79 -17.51 8.85
CA MET A 57 1.47 -16.62 9.96
C MET A 57 0.42 -17.29 10.85
N PHE A 58 0.70 -17.38 12.14
CA PHE A 58 -0.17 -18.01 13.12
C PHE A 58 -0.30 -17.14 14.37
N ALA A 59 -1.50 -17.00 14.92
CA ALA A 59 -1.67 -16.48 16.26
C ALA A 59 -1.07 -17.48 17.26
N ARG A 60 -0.39 -16.97 18.28
CA ARG A 60 0.19 -17.82 19.34
C ARG A 60 -0.91 -18.57 20.10
N ASP A 61 -0.61 -19.81 20.46
CA ASP A 61 -1.58 -20.71 21.10
C ASP A 61 -2.12 -20.16 22.42
N ASN A 62 -1.32 -19.39 23.17
CA ASN A 62 -1.77 -18.74 24.41
C ASN A 62 -2.73 -17.57 24.18
N ILE A 63 -2.79 -17.02 22.97
CA ILE A 63 -3.71 -15.94 22.58
C ILE A 63 -4.95 -16.52 21.89
N TRP A 64 -4.74 -17.47 20.98
CA TRP A 64 -5.77 -18.10 20.19
C TRP A 64 -5.57 -19.63 20.22
N PRO A 65 -6.12 -20.32 21.25
CA PRO A 65 -5.91 -21.74 21.41
C PRO A 65 -6.59 -22.54 20.30
N ASP A 66 -6.12 -23.77 20.07
CA ASP A 66 -6.75 -24.69 19.13
C ASP A 66 -8.12 -25.18 19.62
N GLY A 67 -8.94 -25.63 18.68
CA GLY A 67 -10.22 -26.25 18.99
C GLY A 67 -10.00 -27.65 19.53
N GLU A 68 -10.69 -28.00 20.60
CA GLU A 68 -10.73 -29.37 21.11
C GLU A 68 -11.90 -30.15 20.51
N LEU A 69 -11.83 -31.48 20.54
CA LEU A 69 -12.92 -32.33 20.07
C LEU A 69 -14.20 -32.04 20.88
N GLY A 70 -15.24 -31.55 20.20
CA GLY A 70 -16.50 -31.15 20.82
C GLY A 70 -16.69 -29.64 21.00
N ASP A 71 -15.68 -28.82 20.67
CA ASP A 71 -15.83 -27.36 20.62
C ASP A 71 -16.84 -26.96 19.52
N VAL A 72 -17.75 -26.05 19.88
CA VAL A 72 -18.73 -25.47 18.96
C VAL A 72 -18.51 -23.97 18.87
N GLY A 73 -18.53 -23.44 17.65
CA GLY A 73 -18.46 -22.02 17.38
C GLY A 73 -18.42 -21.73 15.89
N PRO A 74 -18.43 -20.45 15.50
CA PRO A 74 -18.27 -20.05 14.11
C PRO A 74 -16.94 -20.57 13.52
N SER A 75 -16.94 -20.98 12.25
CA SER A 75 -15.76 -21.57 11.57
C SER A 75 -14.51 -20.69 11.66
N TRP A 76 -14.68 -19.36 11.58
CA TRP A 76 -13.56 -18.41 11.68
C TRP A 76 -12.81 -18.50 13.01
N THR A 77 -13.44 -18.98 14.10
CA THR A 77 -12.79 -19.14 15.41
C THR A 77 -11.78 -20.29 15.45
N PHE A 78 -11.82 -21.20 14.48
CA PHE A 78 -10.88 -22.30 14.34
C PHE A 78 -9.70 -21.97 13.41
N ASN A 79 -9.68 -20.76 12.88
CA ASN A 79 -8.78 -20.37 11.81
C ASN A 79 -7.76 -19.34 12.29
N LYS A 80 -6.77 -19.81 13.06
CA LYS A 80 -5.78 -18.99 13.78
C LYS A 80 -4.65 -18.45 12.90
N GLY A 81 -4.64 -18.78 11.62
CA GLY A 81 -3.50 -18.49 10.76
C GLY A 81 -3.74 -18.80 9.29
N PHE A 82 -2.79 -18.39 8.46
CA PHE A 82 -2.80 -18.68 7.03
C PHE A 82 -1.42 -19.07 6.53
N LEU A 83 -1.43 -19.67 5.35
CA LEU A 83 -0.28 -20.14 4.61
C LEU A 83 -0.14 -19.33 3.33
N ILE A 84 1.06 -18.79 3.09
CA ILE A 84 1.49 -18.21 1.82
C ILE A 84 2.31 -19.29 1.12
N ILE A 85 1.64 -20.00 0.22
CA ILE A 85 2.20 -21.12 -0.55
C ILE A 85 3.16 -20.53 -1.59
N GLY A 86 4.40 -21.00 -1.59
CA GLY A 86 5.47 -20.39 -2.38
C GLY A 86 6.60 -21.35 -2.71
N LEU A 87 7.76 -20.81 -3.05
CA LEU A 87 9.00 -21.58 -3.17
C LEU A 87 9.87 -21.33 -1.95
N GLY A 88 10.45 -22.39 -1.41
CA GLY A 88 11.52 -22.34 -0.43
C GLY A 88 12.38 -23.58 -0.57
N GLU A 89 13.69 -23.43 -0.39
CA GLU A 89 14.58 -24.60 -0.35
C GLU A 89 14.23 -25.42 0.89
N GLY A 90 13.84 -26.70 0.73
CA GLY A 90 13.37 -27.51 1.84
C GLY A 90 12.01 -27.08 2.43
N ALA A 91 11.22 -26.28 1.72
CA ALA A 91 9.85 -25.98 2.14
C ALA A 91 9.02 -27.28 2.22
N PRO A 92 8.20 -27.46 3.28
CA PRO A 92 7.30 -28.60 3.38
C PRO A 92 6.33 -28.68 2.19
N GLU A 93 5.89 -29.90 1.82
CA GLU A 93 5.03 -30.11 0.65
C GLU A 93 3.74 -29.28 0.69
N TYR A 94 3.16 -29.08 1.87
CA TYR A 94 1.93 -28.28 2.05
C TYR A 94 2.13 -26.76 1.87
N LEU A 95 3.38 -26.29 1.78
CA LEU A 95 3.75 -24.89 1.51
C LEU A 95 4.49 -24.71 0.19
N ASP A 96 4.93 -25.80 -0.45
CA ASP A 96 5.56 -25.78 -1.76
C ASP A 96 4.51 -25.65 -2.87
N ILE A 97 4.52 -24.50 -3.56
CA ILE A 97 3.59 -24.19 -4.65
C ILE A 97 3.58 -25.24 -5.75
N ARG A 98 4.67 -25.98 -5.97
CA ARG A 98 4.75 -27.04 -6.97
C ARG A 98 3.96 -28.27 -6.52
N ALA A 99 4.12 -28.67 -5.25
CA ALA A 99 3.44 -29.82 -4.68
C ALA A 99 1.95 -29.51 -4.50
N VAL A 100 1.63 -28.36 -3.88
CA VAL A 100 0.25 -27.93 -3.67
C VAL A 100 -0.51 -27.78 -4.99
N THR A 101 0.09 -27.15 -6.01
CA THR A 101 -0.59 -27.03 -7.32
C THR A 101 -0.83 -28.38 -7.97
N LYS A 102 0.14 -29.31 -7.88
CA LYS A 102 0.00 -30.66 -8.43
C LYS A 102 -1.12 -31.44 -7.75
N GLU A 103 -1.19 -31.41 -6.42
CA GLU A 103 -2.25 -32.08 -5.67
C GLU A 103 -3.61 -31.44 -5.93
N PHE A 104 -3.69 -30.11 -5.89
CA PHE A 104 -4.90 -29.36 -6.22
C PHE A 104 -5.43 -29.70 -7.62
N HIS A 105 -4.55 -29.82 -8.62
CA HIS A 105 -4.95 -30.22 -9.97
C HIS A 105 -5.38 -31.67 -10.07
N LYS A 106 -4.74 -32.57 -9.31
CA LYS A 106 -5.09 -33.99 -9.28
C LYS A 106 -6.47 -34.21 -8.66
N GLU A 107 -6.70 -33.61 -7.50
CA GLU A 107 -7.91 -33.81 -6.71
C GLU A 107 -9.15 -33.25 -7.41
N TRP A 108 -9.02 -32.08 -8.04
CA TRP A 108 -10.19 -31.34 -8.53
C TRP A 108 -10.38 -31.39 -10.05
N HIS A 109 -9.59 -32.17 -10.80
CA HIS A 109 -9.36 -32.04 -12.26
C HIS A 109 -10.59 -31.77 -13.16
N GLU A 110 -11.79 -32.20 -12.78
CA GLU A 110 -13.05 -31.98 -13.53
C GLU A 110 -13.76 -30.65 -13.23
N ALA A 111 -13.30 -29.91 -12.22
CA ALA A 111 -14.02 -28.80 -11.59
C ALA A 111 -13.26 -27.45 -11.65
N LEU A 112 -12.73 -27.08 -12.83
CA LEU A 112 -11.84 -25.94 -13.12
C LEU A 112 -10.32 -25.97 -12.80
N PRO A 113 -9.62 -27.07 -12.44
CA PRO A 113 -8.19 -27.01 -12.19
C PRO A 113 -7.36 -27.37 -13.43
N GLY A 114 -6.13 -26.87 -13.44
CA GLY A 114 -5.27 -26.76 -14.61
C GLY A 114 -5.15 -25.33 -15.13
N THR A 115 -6.05 -24.43 -14.72
CA THR A 115 -6.00 -22.99 -15.05
C THR A 115 -5.65 -22.09 -13.86
N LEU A 116 -5.69 -22.64 -12.65
CA LEU A 116 -5.51 -21.92 -11.39
C LEU A 116 -4.25 -22.40 -10.67
N VAL A 117 -3.53 -21.49 -10.04
CA VAL A 117 -2.34 -21.78 -9.23
C VAL A 117 -2.60 -21.32 -7.79
N PRO A 118 -2.76 -22.23 -6.82
CA PRO A 118 -2.92 -21.87 -5.41
C PRO A 118 -1.69 -21.14 -4.87
N PHE A 119 -1.92 -20.06 -4.13
CA PHE A 119 -0.83 -19.31 -3.48
C PHE A 119 -1.15 -18.95 -2.02
N PHE A 120 -2.41 -19.06 -1.60
CA PHE A 120 -2.80 -18.75 -0.24
C PHE A 120 -3.96 -19.63 0.21
N ARG A 121 -3.91 -20.07 1.47
CA ARG A 121 -5.05 -20.69 2.15
C ARG A 121 -5.00 -20.40 3.64
N TYR A 122 -6.15 -20.53 4.27
CA TYR A 122 -6.22 -20.60 5.71
C TYR A 122 -5.92 -22.01 6.21
N VAL A 123 -5.37 -22.13 7.43
CA VAL A 123 -4.79 -23.39 7.95
C VAL A 123 -5.83 -24.52 8.06
N ASN A 124 -7.04 -24.19 8.48
CA ASN A 124 -8.14 -25.14 8.68
C ASN A 124 -9.27 -24.96 7.67
N ASP A 125 -8.96 -24.39 6.51
CA ASP A 125 -9.93 -24.11 5.45
C ASP A 125 -9.58 -24.94 4.21
N ALA A 126 -10.59 -25.54 3.58
CA ALA A 126 -10.43 -26.30 2.34
C ALA A 126 -10.34 -25.38 1.11
N ASP A 127 -10.72 -24.11 1.26
CA ASP A 127 -10.74 -23.13 0.18
C ASP A 127 -9.35 -22.52 -0.07
N PHE A 128 -9.13 -22.14 -1.32
CA PHE A 128 -7.87 -21.54 -1.79
C PHE A 128 -8.11 -20.18 -2.41
N PHE A 129 -7.12 -19.30 -2.27
CA PHE A 129 -6.92 -18.22 -3.22
C PHE A 129 -5.87 -18.63 -4.23
N CYS A 130 -6.19 -18.37 -5.49
CA CYS A 130 -5.41 -18.80 -6.64
C CYS A 130 -5.08 -17.62 -7.53
N PHE A 131 -4.01 -17.74 -8.30
CA PHE A 131 -3.80 -16.93 -9.49
C PHE A 131 -4.47 -17.59 -10.69
N ASP A 132 -5.18 -16.79 -11.49
CA ASP A 132 -5.63 -17.20 -12.82
C ASP A 132 -4.50 -17.13 -13.86
N LYS A 133 -4.74 -17.57 -15.10
CA LYS A 133 -3.73 -17.53 -16.19
C LYS A 133 -3.12 -16.13 -16.47
N LYS A 134 -3.77 -15.05 -16.04
CA LYS A 134 -3.28 -13.67 -16.18
C LYS A 134 -2.58 -13.15 -14.93
N GLY A 135 -2.41 -13.99 -13.91
CA GLY A 135 -1.85 -13.60 -12.61
C GLY A 135 -2.85 -12.89 -11.69
N ARG A 136 -4.14 -12.84 -12.02
CA ARG A 136 -5.13 -12.14 -11.17
C ARG A 136 -5.57 -13.05 -10.03
N ILE A 137 -5.78 -12.46 -8.86
CA ILE A 137 -6.24 -13.19 -7.68
C ILE A 137 -7.72 -13.53 -7.82
N VAL A 138 -8.04 -14.81 -7.63
CA VAL A 138 -9.40 -15.34 -7.54
C VAL A 138 -9.57 -16.12 -6.24
N SER A 139 -10.77 -16.07 -5.66
CA SER A 139 -11.16 -16.99 -4.59
C SER A 139 -11.81 -18.22 -5.21
N TRP A 140 -11.34 -19.40 -4.83
CA TRP A 140 -11.87 -20.69 -5.24
C TRP A 140 -12.43 -21.42 -4.01
N SER A 141 -13.58 -22.07 -4.16
CA SER A 141 -14.23 -22.79 -3.08
C SER A 141 -14.52 -24.23 -3.47
N HIS A 142 -14.23 -25.16 -2.57
CA HIS A 142 -14.47 -26.59 -2.79
C HIS A 142 -15.96 -26.93 -2.91
N GLU A 143 -16.85 -26.09 -2.37
CA GLU A 143 -18.31 -26.24 -2.48
C GLU A 143 -18.84 -25.85 -3.86
N VAL A 144 -18.18 -24.88 -4.52
CA VAL A 144 -18.58 -24.37 -5.85
C VAL A 144 -17.37 -24.31 -6.78
N PRO A 145 -16.71 -25.46 -7.04
CA PRO A 145 -15.37 -25.49 -7.62
C PRO A 145 -15.32 -24.98 -9.07
N HIS A 146 -16.44 -25.08 -9.79
CA HIS A 146 -16.63 -24.57 -11.14
C HIS A 146 -16.82 -23.03 -11.23
N LEU A 147 -16.69 -22.29 -10.12
CA LEU A 147 -16.83 -20.84 -10.10
C LEU A 147 -15.75 -20.16 -9.24
N ALA A 148 -14.63 -19.80 -9.87
CA ALA A 148 -13.63 -18.93 -9.26
C ALA A 148 -14.05 -17.45 -9.38
N LYS A 149 -14.09 -16.73 -8.25
CA LYS A 149 -14.56 -15.33 -8.20
C LYS A 149 -13.36 -14.37 -8.17
N PRO A 150 -13.30 -13.35 -9.05
CA PRO A 150 -12.25 -12.33 -9.00
C PRO A 150 -12.24 -11.59 -7.67
N VAL A 151 -11.04 -11.38 -7.12
CA VAL A 151 -10.86 -10.61 -5.89
C VAL A 151 -10.62 -9.12 -6.18
N GLY A 152 -9.96 -8.79 -7.29
CA GLY A 152 -9.77 -7.41 -7.73
C GLY A 152 -8.71 -6.61 -6.94
N LEU A 153 -7.78 -7.30 -6.27
CA LEU A 153 -6.67 -6.71 -5.50
C LEU A 153 -5.32 -7.17 -6.06
N SER A 154 -4.27 -6.38 -5.83
CA SER A 154 -2.88 -6.84 -5.97
C SER A 154 -2.54 -7.87 -4.87
N PHE A 155 -1.41 -8.57 -4.98
CA PHE A 155 -0.97 -9.50 -3.93
C PHE A 155 -0.69 -8.76 -2.62
N ASP A 156 -0.02 -7.61 -2.68
CA ASP A 156 0.24 -6.81 -1.48
C ASP A 156 -1.07 -6.37 -0.81
N GLU A 157 -2.00 -5.77 -1.57
CA GLU A 157 -3.30 -5.34 -1.06
C GLU A 157 -4.10 -6.50 -0.46
N PHE A 158 -4.06 -7.66 -1.13
CA PHE A 158 -4.69 -8.89 -0.68
C PHE A 158 -4.08 -9.37 0.64
N LEU A 159 -2.76 -9.55 0.70
CA LEU A 159 -2.08 -10.05 1.88
C LEU A 159 -2.33 -9.12 3.08
N TRP A 160 -2.28 -7.81 2.86
CA TRP A 160 -2.61 -6.82 3.89
C TRP A 160 -4.06 -6.90 4.37
N ARG A 161 -5.01 -7.18 3.47
CA ARG A 161 -6.41 -7.41 3.85
C ARG A 161 -6.53 -8.65 4.74
N GLU A 162 -5.86 -9.75 4.38
CA GLU A 162 -5.92 -11.00 5.15
C GLU A 162 -5.22 -10.88 6.52
N ILE A 163 -4.06 -10.20 6.58
CA ILE A 163 -3.38 -9.90 7.86
C ILE A 163 -4.29 -9.10 8.78
N ARG A 164 -4.89 -8.00 8.30
CA ARG A 164 -5.82 -7.19 9.10
C ARG A 164 -7.03 -7.99 9.56
N ALA A 165 -7.62 -8.80 8.67
CA ALA A 165 -8.73 -9.65 9.03
C ALA A 165 -8.36 -10.66 10.14
N LEU A 166 -7.16 -11.25 10.07
CA LEU A 166 -6.68 -12.17 11.09
C LEU A 166 -6.42 -11.48 12.43
N VAL A 167 -5.82 -10.28 12.42
CA VAL A 167 -5.62 -9.44 13.62
C VAL A 167 -6.96 -9.07 14.27
N ALA A 168 -7.95 -8.65 13.46
CA ALA A 168 -9.29 -8.33 13.93
C ALA A 168 -9.99 -9.54 14.58
N ARG A 169 -9.91 -10.72 13.95
CA ARG A 169 -10.42 -11.97 14.53
C ARG A 169 -9.72 -12.26 15.86
N LYS A 170 -8.39 -12.23 15.90
CA LYS A 170 -7.61 -12.43 17.14
C LYS A 170 -8.05 -11.47 18.25
N ASN A 171 -8.29 -10.20 17.94
CA ASN A 171 -8.79 -9.23 18.92
C ASN A 171 -10.20 -9.57 19.42
N ALA A 172 -11.07 -10.09 18.55
CA ALA A 172 -12.39 -10.62 18.94
C ALA A 172 -12.25 -11.85 19.86
N ILE A 173 -11.33 -12.77 19.56
CA ILE A 173 -11.00 -13.93 20.42
C ILE A 173 -10.54 -13.45 21.80
N LYS A 174 -9.57 -12.53 21.86
CA LYS A 174 -9.02 -11.97 23.11
C LYS A 174 -10.10 -11.29 23.96
N THR A 175 -10.97 -10.52 23.30
CA THR A 175 -12.12 -9.87 23.95
C THR A 175 -13.09 -10.89 24.51
N ALA A 176 -13.46 -11.91 23.73
CA ALA A 176 -14.37 -12.97 24.17
C ALA A 176 -13.77 -13.79 25.32
N GLY A 177 -12.50 -14.18 25.23
CA GLY A 177 -11.80 -14.96 26.26
C GLY A 177 -11.65 -14.20 27.58
N SER A 178 -11.43 -12.88 27.53
CA SER A 178 -11.42 -12.05 28.76
C SER A 178 -12.79 -11.94 29.44
N ARG A 179 -13.88 -12.01 28.65
CA ARG A 179 -15.26 -11.82 29.12
C ARG A 179 -15.95 -13.12 29.52
N TYR A 180 -15.58 -14.25 28.90
CA TYR A 180 -16.25 -15.53 29.05
C TYR A 180 -15.24 -16.64 29.38
N LYS A 181 -15.39 -17.27 30.55
CA LYS A 181 -14.50 -18.35 31.00
C LYS A 181 -14.75 -19.71 30.31
N ARG A 182 -15.96 -19.95 29.76
CA ARG A 182 -16.35 -21.16 29.02
C ARG A 182 -17.18 -20.75 27.80
N ALA A 183 -17.14 -21.57 26.74
CA ALA A 183 -17.87 -21.35 25.49
C ALA A 183 -17.59 -19.96 24.87
N TRP A 184 -16.37 -19.45 25.03
CA TRP A 184 -15.99 -18.14 24.50
C TRP A 184 -16.04 -18.12 22.97
N ARG A 185 -15.79 -19.27 22.32
CA ARG A 185 -15.85 -19.43 20.85
C ARG A 185 -17.22 -19.09 20.30
N ASP A 186 -18.27 -19.68 20.86
CA ASP A 186 -19.66 -19.41 20.50
C ASP A 186 -20.06 -17.94 20.73
N LYS A 187 -19.47 -17.31 21.75
CA LYS A 187 -19.74 -15.91 22.10
C LYS A 187 -18.83 -14.91 21.41
N ALA A 188 -17.85 -15.36 20.63
CA ALA A 188 -16.94 -14.49 19.93
C ALA A 188 -17.68 -13.85 18.76
N VAL A 189 -17.71 -12.51 18.75
CA VAL A 189 -18.37 -11.75 17.69
C VAL A 189 -17.28 -11.14 16.82
N TYR A 190 -17.08 -11.75 15.67
CA TYR A 190 -16.41 -11.14 14.53
C TYR A 190 -17.47 -10.95 13.46
N PRO A 191 -17.69 -9.72 12.96
CA PRO A 191 -18.55 -9.53 11.81
C PRO A 191 -17.99 -10.39 10.66
N LEU A 192 -18.71 -11.44 10.27
CA LEU A 192 -18.34 -12.32 9.16
C LEU A 192 -18.41 -11.60 7.79
N HIS A 193 -19.00 -10.40 7.76
CA HIS A 193 -18.64 -9.47 6.71
C HIS A 193 -17.16 -9.20 6.85
N ARG A 194 -16.36 -9.60 5.84
CA ARG A 194 -15.13 -8.89 5.49
C ARG A 194 -15.43 -7.43 5.82
N ALA A 195 -14.86 -6.89 6.90
CA ALA A 195 -14.99 -5.48 7.16
C ALA A 195 -14.16 -4.87 6.04
N GLU A 196 -14.82 -4.67 4.89
CA GLU A 196 -14.24 -3.93 3.80
C GLU A 196 -13.70 -2.67 4.45
N PRO A 197 -12.43 -2.32 4.22
CA PRO A 197 -11.87 -1.12 4.80
C PRO A 197 -12.88 0.00 4.57
N PRO A 198 -13.20 0.78 5.61
CA PRO A 198 -14.34 1.68 5.58
C PRO A 198 -14.26 2.52 4.32
N THR A 199 -15.37 2.54 3.57
CA THR A 199 -15.42 3.25 2.31
C THR A 199 -15.07 4.73 2.54
N PRO A 200 -14.56 5.46 1.55
CA PRO A 200 -14.30 6.89 1.70
C PRO A 200 -15.55 7.68 2.15
N LYS A 201 -16.76 7.17 1.84
CA LYS A 201 -18.03 7.73 2.28
C LYS A 201 -18.23 7.55 3.79
N GLU A 202 -17.99 6.37 4.32
CA GLU A 202 -18.11 6.06 5.75
C GLU A 202 -17.04 6.81 6.57
N LEU A 203 -15.80 6.85 6.06
CA LEU A 203 -14.71 7.61 6.67
C LEU A 203 -15.07 9.09 6.79
N ARG A 204 -15.69 9.69 5.77
CA ARG A 204 -16.16 11.08 5.84
C ARG A 204 -17.37 11.25 6.76
N ALA A 205 -18.31 10.31 6.76
CA ALA A 205 -19.55 10.39 7.53
C ALA A 205 -19.32 10.40 9.05
N ARG A 206 -18.22 9.81 9.54
CA ARG A 206 -17.88 9.82 10.97
C ARG A 206 -17.58 11.22 11.53
N TRP A 207 -17.23 12.18 10.66
CA TRP A 207 -16.83 13.53 11.06
C TRP A 207 -18.05 14.44 11.25
N THR A 208 -18.70 14.30 12.41
CA THR A 208 -19.74 15.25 12.83
C THR A 208 -19.15 16.62 13.13
N ALA A 209 -19.95 17.68 13.03
CA ALA A 209 -19.52 19.04 13.38
C ALA A 209 -18.98 19.12 14.82
N GLY A 210 -19.55 18.36 15.74
CA GLY A 210 -19.09 18.25 17.13
C GLY A 210 -17.71 17.62 17.25
N LEU A 211 -17.43 16.55 16.50
CA LEU A 211 -16.11 15.91 16.50
C LEU A 211 -15.05 16.81 15.86
N VAL A 212 -15.37 17.46 14.74
CA VAL A 212 -14.46 18.43 14.09
C VAL A 212 -14.12 19.58 15.04
N LYS A 213 -15.11 20.12 15.77
CA LYS A 213 -14.90 21.19 16.77
C LYS A 213 -13.96 20.76 17.91
N LYS A 214 -13.93 19.48 18.27
CA LYS A 214 -13.01 18.92 19.27
C LYS A 214 -11.60 18.66 18.71
N VAL A 215 -11.49 18.19 17.47
CA VAL A 215 -10.19 17.86 16.83
C VAL A 215 -9.43 19.10 16.37
N MET A 216 -10.11 20.12 15.83
CA MET A 216 -9.46 21.31 15.27
C MET A 216 -8.51 22.04 16.25
N PRO A 217 -8.88 22.29 17.53
CA PRO A 217 -7.96 22.89 18.49
C PRO A 217 -6.74 22.02 18.80
N LEU A 218 -6.90 20.69 18.77
CA LEU A 218 -5.81 19.75 19.04
C LEU A 218 -4.79 19.74 17.89
N LEU A 219 -5.23 19.83 16.64
CA LEU A 219 -4.35 19.96 15.47
C LEU A 219 -3.54 21.26 15.46
N LYS A 220 -4.04 22.33 16.10
CA LYS A 220 -3.44 23.67 16.11
C LYS A 220 -2.67 24.01 17.39
N LYS A 221 -2.60 23.11 18.38
CA LYS A 221 -2.17 23.46 19.75
C LYS A 221 -0.75 24.03 19.79
N LYS A 222 -0.63 25.35 19.94
CA LYS A 222 0.67 26.06 19.90
C LYS A 222 1.50 25.75 18.64
N GLY A 223 0.83 25.55 17.50
CA GLY A 223 1.47 25.21 16.22
C GLY A 223 1.98 23.78 16.11
N ARG A 224 1.70 22.89 17.06
CA ARG A 224 2.00 21.44 16.97
C ARG A 224 0.80 20.62 17.41
N ALA A 225 0.44 19.59 16.66
CA ALA A 225 -0.68 18.74 17.00
C ALA A 225 -0.48 18.07 18.38
N ASP A 226 -1.52 18.10 19.23
CA ASP A 226 -1.55 17.36 20.49
C ASP A 226 -1.81 15.88 20.21
N ARG A 227 -0.74 15.15 19.92
CA ARG A 227 -0.81 13.75 19.49
C ARG A 227 -1.49 12.84 20.51
N LYS A 228 -1.23 13.04 21.80
CA LYS A 228 -1.81 12.21 22.87
C LYS A 228 -3.31 12.40 22.92
N ALA A 229 -3.77 13.65 23.00
CA ALA A 229 -5.19 13.96 23.04
C ALA A 229 -5.92 13.55 21.75
N LEU A 230 -5.26 13.67 20.58
CA LEU A 230 -5.82 13.19 19.32
C LEU A 230 -5.97 11.67 19.32
N ARG A 231 -4.94 10.92 19.73
CA ARG A 231 -5.02 9.44 19.83
C ARG A 231 -6.12 8.98 20.77
N GLU A 232 -6.28 9.64 21.92
CA GLU A 232 -7.35 9.34 22.87
C GLU A 232 -8.75 9.64 22.28
N LEU A 233 -8.86 10.66 21.42
CA LEU A 233 -10.15 11.09 20.86
C LEU A 233 -10.58 10.32 19.61
N VAL A 234 -9.67 10.05 18.68
CA VAL A 234 -9.99 9.43 17.38
C VAL A 234 -9.37 8.06 17.16
N GLY A 235 -8.53 7.59 18.09
CA GLY A 235 -7.83 6.32 17.98
C GLY A 235 -6.70 6.34 16.96
N THR A 236 -6.22 5.14 16.62
CA THR A 236 -5.22 4.89 15.58
C THR A 236 -5.81 4.04 14.45
N VAL A 237 -5.19 4.09 13.27
CA VAL A 237 -5.57 3.23 12.16
C VAL A 237 -5.15 1.79 12.49
N GLU A 238 -6.08 0.85 12.36
CA GLU A 238 -5.86 -0.56 12.65
C GLU A 238 -4.59 -1.10 11.95
N GLY A 239 -3.73 -1.77 12.73
CA GLY A 239 -2.46 -2.30 12.25
C GLY A 239 -1.34 -1.26 12.08
N THR A 240 -1.52 -0.03 12.59
CA THR A 240 -0.51 1.03 12.52
C THR A 240 -0.49 1.90 13.78
N ASP A 241 0.56 2.71 13.92
CA ASP A 241 0.66 3.75 14.95
C ASP A 241 0.09 5.11 14.50
N LEU A 242 -0.47 5.23 13.30
CA LEU A 242 -0.94 6.51 12.80
C LEU A 242 -2.24 6.92 13.49
N ILE A 243 -2.32 8.18 13.89
CA ILE A 243 -3.55 8.79 14.41
C ILE A 243 -4.61 8.76 13.30
N ASP A 244 -5.77 8.17 13.56
CA ASP A 244 -6.79 8.00 12.53
C ASP A 244 -7.54 9.31 12.30
N CYS A 245 -7.07 10.10 11.33
CA CYS A 245 -7.76 11.28 10.81
C CYS A 245 -8.35 11.05 9.41
N ARG A 246 -8.58 9.79 9.01
CA ARG A 246 -9.07 9.46 7.67
C ARG A 246 -10.47 10.03 7.43
N GLY A 247 -10.70 10.56 6.24
CA GLY A 247 -11.95 11.23 5.85
C GLY A 247 -12.17 12.61 6.48
N PHE A 248 -11.16 13.16 7.17
CA PHE A 248 -11.29 14.43 7.89
C PHE A 248 -11.64 15.61 6.97
N GLN A 249 -12.49 16.49 7.47
CA GLN A 249 -12.89 17.73 6.80
C GLN A 249 -12.66 18.88 7.78
N PRO A 250 -11.56 19.63 7.66
CA PRO A 250 -11.29 20.73 8.57
C PRO A 250 -12.33 21.83 8.42
N SER A 251 -12.61 22.54 9.51
CA SER A 251 -13.53 23.69 9.53
C SER A 251 -12.83 25.04 9.34
N ALA A 252 -11.50 25.06 9.22
CA ALA A 252 -10.69 26.25 9.03
C ALA A 252 -9.31 25.89 8.47
N ASN A 253 -8.58 26.88 7.94
CA ASN A 253 -7.18 26.72 7.52
C ASN A 253 -6.31 26.20 8.67
N LEU A 254 -5.37 25.33 8.34
CA LEU A 254 -4.40 24.76 9.28
C LEU A 254 -3.02 25.37 9.00
N PHE A 255 -2.90 26.68 9.20
CA PHE A 255 -1.64 27.38 8.99
C PHE A 255 -0.67 27.15 10.15
N GLU A 256 0.63 27.11 9.83
CA GLU A 256 1.71 27.04 10.81
C GLU A 256 1.56 25.87 11.81
N CYS A 257 0.97 24.78 11.34
CA CYS A 257 0.76 23.58 12.13
C CYS A 257 1.89 22.58 11.93
N ARG A 258 2.11 21.70 12.90
CA ARG A 258 3.01 20.56 12.77
C ARG A 258 2.25 19.27 13.01
N PHE A 259 2.24 18.42 11.99
CA PHE A 259 1.60 17.11 11.98
C PHE A 259 2.67 16.03 12.00
N GLU A 260 2.48 15.03 12.86
CA GLU A 260 3.41 13.92 13.03
C GLU A 260 2.61 12.64 13.22
N ASP A 261 2.86 11.65 12.36
CA ASP A 261 2.28 10.31 12.41
C ASP A 261 0.74 10.33 12.40
N ILE A 262 0.15 11.10 11.47
CA ILE A 262 -1.30 11.25 11.29
C ILE A 262 -1.71 10.72 9.91
N ASP A 263 -2.74 9.88 9.86
CA ASP A 263 -3.35 9.42 8.62
C ASP A 263 -4.53 10.33 8.24
N PHE A 264 -4.34 11.17 7.23
CA PHE A 264 -5.36 12.02 6.62
C PHE A 264 -5.97 11.42 5.35
N SER A 265 -5.82 10.11 5.10
CA SER A 265 -6.33 9.50 3.87
C SER A 265 -7.82 9.76 3.66
N HIS A 266 -8.20 10.05 2.41
CA HIS A 266 -9.54 10.44 1.99
C HIS A 266 -10.08 11.75 2.60
N ALA A 267 -9.24 12.54 3.27
CA ALA A 267 -9.60 13.87 3.75
C ALA A 267 -9.89 14.83 2.59
N ASP A 268 -10.65 15.88 2.89
CA ASP A 268 -10.98 16.94 1.93
C ASP A 268 -10.45 18.29 2.42
N PHE A 269 -9.28 18.67 1.93
CA PHE A 269 -8.68 19.99 2.13
C PHE A 269 -8.99 20.95 0.98
N SER A 270 -9.97 20.65 0.11
CA SER A 270 -10.20 21.47 -1.09
C SER A 270 -10.59 22.93 -0.82
N LYS A 271 -11.15 23.20 0.37
CA LYS A 271 -11.54 24.56 0.83
C LYS A 271 -10.55 25.18 1.81
N HIS A 272 -9.53 24.45 2.24
CA HIS A 272 -8.68 24.83 3.36
C HIS A 272 -7.20 24.64 3.03
N ARG A 273 -6.37 25.51 3.58
CA ARG A 273 -4.94 25.56 3.26
C ARG A 273 -4.10 25.12 4.46
N MET A 274 -2.91 24.58 4.18
CA MET A 274 -1.92 24.18 5.20
C MET A 274 -0.61 24.97 5.12
N ARG A 275 -0.65 26.19 4.55
CA ARG A 275 0.53 27.05 4.37
C ARG A 275 1.40 27.17 5.63
N ALA A 276 2.71 27.15 5.45
CA ALA A 276 3.75 27.24 6.47
C ALA A 276 3.68 26.13 7.53
N SER A 277 2.97 25.03 7.24
CA SER A 277 2.92 23.87 8.13
C SER A 277 4.07 22.91 7.85
N LYS A 278 4.23 21.94 8.74
CA LYS A 278 5.12 20.80 8.56
C LYS A 278 4.37 19.50 8.77
N ALA A 279 4.65 18.50 7.95
CA ALA A 279 4.13 17.15 8.11
C ALA A 279 5.29 16.16 8.14
N SER A 280 5.28 15.24 9.10
CA SER A 280 6.25 14.14 9.16
C SER A 280 5.53 12.82 9.42
N GLY A 281 5.89 11.76 8.67
CA GLY A 281 5.27 10.44 8.86
C GLY A 281 3.76 10.41 8.57
N CYS A 282 3.24 11.39 7.83
CA CYS A 282 1.81 11.53 7.58
C CYS A 282 1.39 10.85 6.27
N ARG A 283 0.14 10.36 6.23
CA ARG A 283 -0.48 9.81 5.02
C ARG A 283 -1.57 10.72 4.50
N PHE A 284 -1.58 10.94 3.19
CA PHE A 284 -2.55 11.76 2.47
C PHE A 284 -3.17 10.97 1.31
N HIS A 285 -3.36 9.66 1.45
CA HIS A 285 -3.85 8.84 0.33
C HIS A 285 -5.23 9.29 -0.13
N GLN A 286 -5.43 9.44 -1.44
CA GLN A 286 -6.69 9.89 -2.02
C GLN A 286 -7.26 11.17 -1.39
N THR A 287 -6.39 12.02 -0.86
CA THR A 287 -6.74 13.30 -0.24
C THR A 287 -6.94 14.35 -1.33
N LYS A 288 -7.90 15.25 -1.13
CA LYS A 288 -8.15 16.35 -2.07
C LYS A 288 -7.51 17.64 -1.60
N PHE A 289 -6.68 18.22 -2.45
CA PHE A 289 -6.11 19.56 -2.30
C PHE A 289 -6.51 20.42 -3.50
N ARG A 290 -6.85 21.69 -3.29
CA ARG A 290 -7.24 22.61 -4.38
C ARG A 290 -6.61 24.00 -4.34
N ALA A 291 -5.86 24.31 -3.29
CA ALA A 291 -5.31 25.65 -3.09
C ALA A 291 -3.79 25.61 -2.97
N THR A 292 -3.28 25.07 -1.86
CA THR A 292 -1.83 24.92 -1.61
C THR A 292 -1.62 23.84 -0.55
N VAL A 293 -0.66 22.94 -0.77
CA VAL A 293 -0.11 22.14 0.33
C VAL A 293 0.72 23.09 1.20
N GLY A 294 1.65 23.83 0.58
CA GLY A 294 2.37 24.95 1.20
C GLY A 294 3.09 24.55 2.49
N ALA A 295 3.43 23.27 2.62
CA ALA A 295 3.90 22.64 3.84
C ALA A 295 5.16 21.84 3.56
N ASP A 296 6.11 21.91 4.49
CA ASP A 296 7.30 21.06 4.44
C ASP A 296 6.92 19.65 4.85
N CYS A 297 7.11 18.68 3.96
CA CYS A 297 6.75 17.29 4.18
C CYS A 297 8.01 16.42 4.25
N ALA A 298 8.11 15.56 5.25
CA ALA A 298 9.19 14.58 5.39
C ALA A 298 8.61 13.18 5.66
N ASN A 299 9.07 12.15 4.96
CA ASN A 299 8.56 10.77 5.15
C ASN A 299 7.03 10.68 5.04
N CYS A 300 6.43 11.38 4.06
CA CYS A 300 4.99 11.42 3.86
C CYS A 300 4.56 10.68 2.59
N GLU A 301 3.35 10.13 2.60
CA GLU A 301 2.77 9.38 1.47
C GLU A 301 1.57 10.13 0.90
N PHE A 302 1.54 10.34 -0.42
CA PHE A 302 0.50 11.09 -1.13
C PHE A 302 -0.28 10.24 -2.13
N ASP A 303 -0.21 8.92 -2.04
CA ASP A 303 -0.72 8.01 -3.08
C ASP A 303 -2.19 8.26 -3.46
N GLY A 304 -2.45 8.45 -4.75
CA GLY A 304 -3.78 8.76 -5.28
C GLY A 304 -4.32 10.15 -4.92
N ALA A 305 -3.53 11.02 -4.28
CA ALA A 305 -3.97 12.37 -3.94
C ALA A 305 -4.30 13.21 -5.18
N ASP A 306 -5.33 14.03 -5.05
CA ASP A 306 -5.74 15.01 -6.05
C ASP A 306 -5.12 16.36 -5.71
N LEU A 307 -4.06 16.72 -6.43
CA LEU A 307 -3.32 17.98 -6.33
C LEU A 307 -3.50 18.84 -7.59
N ARG A 308 -4.58 18.63 -8.36
CA ARG A 308 -4.84 19.39 -9.60
C ARG A 308 -4.96 20.88 -9.30
N SER A 309 -4.28 21.68 -10.13
CA SER A 309 -4.29 23.14 -10.03
C SER A 309 -3.90 23.70 -8.66
N VAL A 310 -3.16 22.93 -7.86
CA VAL A 310 -2.53 23.45 -6.63
C VAL A 310 -1.47 24.47 -7.00
N ALA A 311 -1.46 25.60 -6.29
CA ALA A 311 -0.38 26.56 -6.32
C ALA A 311 0.51 26.33 -5.09
N ASP A 312 1.73 25.85 -5.29
CA ASP A 312 2.71 25.64 -4.24
C ASP A 312 3.93 26.53 -4.47
N ASN A 313 4.40 27.14 -3.39
CA ASN A 313 5.53 28.06 -3.43
C ASN A 313 6.49 27.76 -2.29
N SER A 314 7.70 27.34 -2.66
CA SER A 314 8.85 27.15 -1.76
C SER A 314 8.71 26.03 -0.73
N SER A 315 7.80 25.06 -0.93
CA SER A 315 7.68 23.89 -0.05
C SER A 315 8.84 22.91 -0.24
N LYS A 316 9.26 22.25 0.85
CA LYS A 316 10.24 21.17 0.82
C LYS A 316 9.60 19.80 1.05
N TYR A 317 9.91 18.84 0.19
CA TYR A 317 9.51 17.45 0.29
C TYR A 317 10.77 16.59 0.41
N ILE A 318 10.87 15.79 1.47
CA ILE A 318 12.03 14.93 1.75
C ILE A 318 11.52 13.51 1.97
N ASP A 319 12.13 12.52 1.30
CA ASP A 319 11.78 11.10 1.47
C ASP A 319 10.27 10.83 1.32
N CYS A 320 9.60 11.59 0.43
CA CYS A 320 8.15 11.50 0.21
C CYS A 320 7.82 10.61 -0.98
N ARG A 321 6.63 10.00 -0.93
CA ARG A 321 6.11 9.13 -1.98
C ARG A 321 4.87 9.73 -2.63
N PHE A 322 4.85 9.70 -3.96
CA PHE A 322 3.75 10.14 -4.81
C PHE A 322 3.45 9.03 -5.84
N ALA A 323 2.57 8.09 -5.52
CA ALA A 323 2.08 7.11 -6.50
C ALA A 323 0.67 7.48 -7.02
N ASP A 324 0.42 7.37 -8.32
CA ASP A 324 -0.89 7.61 -8.94
C ASP A 324 -1.49 9.00 -8.60
N VAL A 325 -0.62 9.99 -8.39
CA VAL A 325 -1.00 11.36 -7.99
C VAL A 325 -1.39 12.19 -9.20
N ASN A 326 -2.39 13.06 -9.04
CA ASN A 326 -2.78 14.00 -10.08
C ASN A 326 -2.31 15.43 -9.77
N LEU A 327 -1.27 15.89 -10.47
CA LEU A 327 -0.73 17.26 -10.45
C LEU A 327 -1.09 18.05 -11.72
N GLY A 328 -2.12 17.62 -12.46
CA GLY A 328 -2.51 18.28 -13.70
C GLY A 328 -2.84 19.76 -13.49
N GLY A 329 -2.20 20.64 -14.24
CA GLY A 329 -2.36 22.09 -14.14
C GLY A 329 -1.82 22.73 -12.86
N ALA A 330 -1.06 22.00 -12.04
CA ALA A 330 -0.48 22.55 -10.81
C ALA A 330 0.62 23.57 -11.11
N GLU A 331 0.75 24.59 -10.27
CA GLU A 331 1.79 25.62 -10.33
C GLU A 331 2.76 25.43 -9.15
N LEU A 332 3.97 24.93 -9.42
CA LEU A 332 5.01 24.72 -8.42
C LEU A 332 6.14 25.71 -8.64
N LEU A 333 6.33 26.64 -7.71
CA LEU A 333 7.38 27.65 -7.73
C LEU A 333 8.39 27.41 -6.62
N SER A 334 9.68 27.31 -6.95
CA SER A 334 10.78 27.19 -5.98
C SER A 334 10.66 26.01 -5.01
N CYS A 335 9.86 24.98 -5.33
CA CYS A 335 9.70 23.79 -4.50
C CYS A 335 10.96 22.91 -4.56
N LYS A 336 11.27 22.24 -3.46
CA LYS A 336 12.43 21.35 -3.34
C LYS A 336 11.95 19.93 -3.02
N PHE A 337 12.41 18.97 -3.80
CA PHE A 337 12.16 17.54 -3.61
C PHE A 337 13.51 16.86 -3.41
N GLU A 338 13.64 16.09 -2.34
CA GLU A 338 14.85 15.39 -1.95
C GLU A 338 14.49 13.93 -1.68
N ASN A 339 15.13 12.99 -2.38
CA ASN A 339 14.93 11.54 -2.25
C ASN A 339 13.45 11.10 -2.39
N CYS A 340 12.66 11.84 -3.15
CA CYS A 340 11.24 11.53 -3.35
C CYS A 340 11.04 10.53 -4.48
N THR A 341 9.96 9.75 -4.41
CA THR A 341 9.54 8.84 -5.48
C THR A 341 8.24 9.29 -6.10
N PHE A 342 8.22 9.46 -7.41
CA PHE A 342 7.06 9.74 -8.24
C PHE A 342 6.78 8.52 -9.13
N SER A 343 5.64 7.88 -8.95
CA SER A 343 5.20 6.75 -9.78
C SER A 343 3.82 7.02 -10.36
N LYS A 344 3.64 6.88 -11.67
CA LYS A 344 2.35 7.11 -12.37
C LYS A 344 1.73 8.48 -12.09
N VAL A 345 2.57 9.49 -11.86
CA VAL A 345 2.10 10.85 -11.55
C VAL A 345 1.74 11.61 -12.81
N ASN A 346 0.56 12.22 -12.82
CA ASN A 346 0.10 13.07 -13.92
C ASN A 346 0.51 14.52 -13.68
N PHE A 347 1.48 15.03 -14.45
CA PHE A 347 1.92 16.42 -14.47
C PHE A 347 1.31 17.23 -15.62
N LYS A 348 0.31 16.71 -16.35
CA LYS A 348 -0.22 17.37 -17.56
C LYS A 348 -0.53 18.84 -17.35
N ARG A 349 0.01 19.71 -18.21
CA ARG A 349 -0.20 21.17 -18.15
C ARG A 349 0.25 21.84 -16.85
N ALA A 350 1.03 21.17 -16.01
CA ALA A 350 1.60 21.80 -14.82
C ALA A 350 2.67 22.84 -15.20
N GLU A 351 2.92 23.80 -14.31
CA GLU A 351 3.97 24.79 -14.42
C GLU A 351 4.96 24.60 -13.28
N LEU A 352 6.19 24.20 -13.60
CA LEU A 352 7.29 24.02 -12.66
C LEU A 352 8.32 25.12 -12.90
N SER A 353 8.51 26.01 -11.92
CA SER A 353 9.48 27.10 -12.02
C SER A 353 10.44 27.08 -10.84
N LEU A 354 11.74 27.22 -11.09
CA LEU A 354 12.79 27.29 -10.05
C LEU A 354 12.82 26.09 -9.09
N CYS A 355 12.20 24.96 -9.45
CA CYS A 355 12.13 23.78 -8.59
C CYS A 355 13.45 22.99 -8.60
N THR A 356 13.76 22.29 -7.52
CA THR A 356 14.93 21.41 -7.43
C THR A 356 14.51 20.00 -7.02
N PHE A 357 14.94 18.99 -7.77
CA PHE A 357 14.72 17.57 -7.51
C PHE A 357 16.08 16.91 -7.30
N THR A 358 16.39 16.46 -6.08
CA THR A 358 17.67 15.81 -5.73
C THR A 358 17.42 14.37 -5.34
N GLY A 359 18.11 13.41 -5.94
CA GLY A 359 17.97 11.98 -5.62
C GLY A 359 16.58 11.41 -5.89
N CYS A 360 15.77 12.07 -6.72
CA CYS A 360 14.38 11.69 -6.93
C CYS A 360 14.23 10.61 -8.01
N THR A 361 13.22 9.74 -7.82
CA THR A 361 12.84 8.69 -8.77
C THR A 361 11.56 9.08 -9.51
N PHE A 362 11.54 8.91 -10.83
CA PHE A 362 10.34 9.12 -11.64
C PHE A 362 10.05 7.87 -12.48
N GLN A 363 8.89 7.27 -12.28
CA GLN A 363 8.42 6.06 -12.94
C GLN A 363 7.05 6.35 -13.57
N GLU A 364 6.90 6.07 -14.86
CA GLU A 364 5.61 6.15 -15.56
C GLU A 364 4.86 7.50 -15.40
N CYS A 365 5.59 8.58 -15.15
CA CYS A 365 5.01 9.91 -14.99
C CYS A 365 4.68 10.55 -16.35
N ASP A 366 3.56 11.27 -16.40
CA ASP A 366 3.06 11.93 -17.61
C ASP A 366 3.28 13.43 -17.53
N PHE A 367 4.25 13.93 -18.30
CA PHE A 367 4.63 15.35 -18.35
C PHE A 367 4.06 16.09 -19.57
N VAL A 368 3.06 15.55 -20.28
CA VAL A 368 2.53 16.16 -21.51
C VAL A 368 2.06 17.60 -21.27
N HIS A 369 2.57 18.55 -22.06
CA HIS A 369 2.31 20.00 -21.93
C HIS A 369 2.75 20.64 -20.60
N THR A 370 3.64 20.02 -19.84
CA THR A 370 4.21 20.64 -18.63
C THR A 370 5.19 21.73 -19.03
N ARG A 371 5.08 22.91 -18.42
CA ARG A 371 6.08 23.98 -18.55
C ARG A 371 7.12 23.84 -17.45
N VAL A 372 8.40 23.83 -17.82
CA VAL A 372 9.50 23.72 -16.86
C VAL A 372 10.50 24.84 -17.09
N GLY A 373 10.56 25.78 -16.14
CA GLY A 373 11.43 26.95 -16.17
C GLY A 373 12.48 26.90 -15.07
N LYS A 374 13.76 26.99 -15.40
CA LYS A 374 14.88 27.11 -14.44
C LYS A 374 14.87 26.04 -13.32
N CYS A 375 14.39 24.83 -13.63
CA CYS A 375 14.38 23.72 -12.68
C CYS A 375 15.71 22.96 -12.69
N ARG A 376 16.05 22.31 -11.58
CA ARG A 376 17.27 21.52 -11.41
C ARG A 376 16.93 20.08 -11.07
N PHE A 377 17.52 19.11 -11.76
CA PHE A 377 17.40 17.69 -11.46
C PHE A 377 18.80 17.12 -11.17
N ILE A 378 19.06 16.74 -9.92
CA ILE A 378 20.36 16.34 -9.40
C ILE A 378 20.27 14.86 -9.04
N ASN A 379 21.06 14.00 -9.68
CA ASN A 379 21.05 12.55 -9.48
C ASN A 379 19.65 11.88 -9.58
N PRO A 380 18.89 12.08 -10.68
CA PRO A 380 17.64 11.33 -10.86
C PRO A 380 17.95 9.84 -11.11
N THR A 381 17.19 8.95 -10.50
CA THR A 381 17.45 7.50 -10.54
C THR A 381 16.81 6.76 -11.72
N GLN A 382 15.82 7.36 -12.42
CA GLN A 382 15.14 6.74 -13.57
C GLN A 382 14.77 7.70 -14.72
N ASN A 383 14.50 7.11 -15.89
CA ASN A 383 14.28 7.74 -17.19
C ASN A 383 13.04 8.65 -17.21
N LEU A 384 13.25 9.96 -17.21
CA LEU A 384 12.21 10.95 -17.47
C LEU A 384 11.82 10.96 -18.95
N ARG A 385 10.53 10.84 -19.27
CA ARG A 385 9.98 11.07 -20.62
C ARG A 385 9.44 12.49 -20.71
N TRP A 386 9.85 13.22 -21.73
CA TRP A 386 9.45 14.61 -21.98
C TRP A 386 8.85 14.73 -23.38
N THR A 387 7.83 15.56 -23.54
CA THR A 387 7.29 15.97 -24.84
C THR A 387 7.23 17.51 -24.88
N ASP A 388 7.96 18.09 -25.83
CA ASP A 388 8.00 19.54 -26.05
C ASP A 388 6.62 20.04 -26.52
N ALA A 389 6.07 21.02 -25.80
CA ALA A 389 4.74 21.56 -26.04
C ALA A 389 4.68 22.54 -27.23
N ASP A 390 5.82 23.12 -27.63
CA ASP A 390 5.85 24.22 -28.60
C ASP A 390 6.15 23.74 -30.02
N THR A 391 6.78 22.57 -30.19
CA THR A 391 7.30 22.15 -31.51
C THR A 391 6.52 21.01 -32.20
N LYS A 392 5.50 20.41 -31.58
CA LYS A 392 4.80 19.19 -32.08
C LYS A 392 5.75 18.06 -32.52
N LYS A 393 7.01 18.08 -32.08
CA LYS A 393 7.99 17.03 -32.32
C LYS A 393 8.17 16.25 -31.02
N GLU A 394 7.87 14.94 -31.07
CA GLU A 394 8.17 14.04 -29.97
C GLU A 394 9.69 13.82 -29.88
N ALA A 395 10.37 14.70 -29.15
CA ALA A 395 11.77 14.52 -28.81
C ALA A 395 11.90 13.61 -27.58
N THR A 396 11.93 12.31 -27.82
CA THR A 396 12.26 11.33 -26.80
C THR A 396 13.78 11.35 -26.55
N HIS A 397 14.19 11.70 -25.33
CA HIS A 397 15.55 11.67 -24.77
C HIS A 397 16.45 12.87 -25.09
N VAL A 398 16.64 13.75 -24.10
CA VAL A 398 17.86 14.56 -23.97
C VAL A 398 18.23 14.65 -22.48
N VAL A 399 19.23 13.87 -22.07
CA VAL A 399 20.17 14.33 -21.05
C VAL A 399 21.40 14.77 -21.83
N SER A 400 21.52 16.06 -22.11
CA SER A 400 22.79 16.61 -22.54
C SER A 400 23.26 17.54 -21.44
N ALA A 401 24.52 17.38 -21.04
CA ALA A 401 25.17 18.11 -19.96
C ALA A 401 25.42 19.61 -20.28
N LYS A 402 24.73 20.19 -21.27
CA LYS A 402 24.91 21.57 -21.73
C LYS A 402 23.60 22.15 -22.30
N ALA A 403 22.56 22.24 -21.48
CA ALA A 403 21.44 23.13 -21.75
C ALA A 403 21.38 24.18 -20.62
N ASP A 404 21.61 25.45 -20.93
CA ASP A 404 21.66 26.53 -19.93
C ASP A 404 20.30 26.79 -19.23
N TRP A 405 19.24 26.13 -19.71
CA TRP A 405 17.89 26.15 -19.16
C TRP A 405 17.50 24.84 -18.41
N PHE A 406 18.38 23.83 -18.41
CA PHE A 406 18.12 22.49 -17.85
C PHE A 406 19.44 21.75 -17.53
N ALA A 407 19.75 21.59 -16.23
CA ALA A 407 20.96 20.90 -15.78
C ALA A 407 20.62 19.54 -15.15
N ILE A 408 21.11 18.45 -15.78
CA ILE A 408 21.17 17.11 -15.19
C ILE A 408 22.63 16.75 -14.96
N THR A 409 22.95 16.31 -13.75
CA THR A 409 24.27 15.78 -13.38
C THR A 409 24.10 14.39 -12.78
N GLY A 410 24.95 13.42 -13.19
CA GLY A 410 25.10 12.13 -12.50
C GLY A 410 24.17 10.95 -12.90
N ALA A 411 23.41 11.01 -13.98
CA ALA A 411 22.48 9.93 -14.35
C ALA A 411 23.17 8.71 -15.01
N LYS A 412 22.83 7.49 -14.58
CA LYS A 412 23.15 6.21 -15.28
C LYS A 412 21.94 5.78 -16.12
N PHE A 413 22.13 5.58 -17.42
CA PHE A 413 21.07 5.12 -18.34
C PHE A 413 21.03 3.59 -18.46
N VAL A 414 19.83 3.00 -18.56
CA VAL A 414 19.69 1.52 -18.69
C VAL A 414 18.91 1.05 -19.94
N SER A 415 18.24 1.89 -20.74
CA SER A 415 17.78 1.46 -22.08
C SER A 415 17.27 2.59 -22.98
N ILE A 416 17.43 2.39 -24.29
CA ILE A 416 16.93 3.21 -25.40
C ILE A 416 15.99 2.33 -26.22
N SER A 417 14.80 2.81 -26.61
CA SER A 417 14.06 2.23 -27.73
C SER A 417 13.58 3.33 -28.66
N VAL A 418 13.96 3.22 -29.93
CA VAL A 418 13.52 4.09 -31.02
C VAL A 418 12.40 3.37 -31.78
N LYS A 419 11.27 4.05 -32.01
CA LYS A 419 10.39 3.74 -33.14
C LYS A 419 10.13 5.02 -33.92
N THR A 420 10.70 5.08 -35.11
CA THR A 420 10.45 6.12 -36.10
C THR A 420 9.22 5.76 -36.93
N LYS A 421 8.41 6.76 -37.28
CA LYS A 421 7.88 6.92 -38.63
C LYS A 421 8.04 8.35 -39.04
#